data_AF-A0AAX3G2C9-F1
#
_entry.id   AF-A0AAX3G2C9-F1
#
_cell.length_a   1.000
_cell.length_b   1.000
_cell.length_c   1.000
_cell.angle_alpha   90.00
_cell.angle_beta   90.00
_cell.angle_gamma   90.00
#
_symmetry.space_group_name_H-M   'P 1'
#
loop_
_entity.id
_entity.type
_entity.pdbx_description
1 polymer ?
#
loop_
_entity_poly.entity_id
_entity_poly.type
_entity_poly.pdbx_seq_one_letter_code
_entity_poly.pdbx_strand_id
1 'polypeptide(L)'
;MDYPNSVPSVGLVDGRFIDENAISGAPGSLIPAAWGNGVTQEILAVVKSAGIAPDENDNAQLLKALQVIVGKASPMLSVVKNIAVSRLLESDELGLLLVNGAADAVSITLPPSNAGLGVRDVIVRRVDNSGNRLVVQCSGADNIKFHTHLRSAGYPFLVLMGAGDWWHLRSDGAGGWWPVGRFDGTPLGRPVFETTTAFSPGGYGALNGAILSRAEWPWLWDHAKVSGMMWTEATRVGAEGGWSSGDGVLTFRGPEGRGEFLRVLDEGRGIDPGRNPGVVQRDQNRAHIHTPTAVAVGEGAANGAVFQTSVWSLRYTLPYQLVGTTPVGTGLSNEGGAEARPHNVAYPGRLKLI
;
A
#
# COMPACT_ATOMS: atom_id res chain seq x y z
N MET A 1 -15.44 -41.18 -19.10
CA MET A 1 -15.01 -42.38 -19.79
C MET A 1 -14.37 -43.33 -18.80
N ASP A 2 -14.93 -44.52 -18.70
CA ASP A 2 -14.30 -45.71 -18.11
C ASP A 2 -14.52 -46.88 -19.09
N TYR A 3 -14.04 -48.08 -18.75
CA TYR A 3 -14.37 -49.30 -19.49
C TYR A 3 -15.90 -49.50 -19.60
N PRO A 4 -16.39 -50.09 -20.70
CA PRO A 4 -17.82 -50.22 -20.97
C PRO A 4 -18.47 -51.35 -20.14
N ASN A 5 -18.46 -51.23 -18.82
CA ASN A 5 -18.98 -52.23 -17.89
C ASN A 5 -20.52 -52.40 -17.98
N SER A 6 -21.23 -51.37 -18.44
CA SER A 6 -22.69 -51.39 -18.61
C SER A 6 -23.15 -52.02 -19.93
N VAL A 7 -22.24 -52.21 -20.90
CA VAL A 7 -22.58 -52.76 -22.23
C VAL A 7 -22.72 -54.28 -22.15
N PRO A 8 -23.91 -54.85 -22.42
CA PRO A 8 -24.11 -56.30 -22.36
C PRO A 8 -23.26 -57.03 -23.39
N SER A 9 -22.74 -58.20 -23.00
CA SER A 9 -21.98 -59.11 -23.89
C SER A 9 -20.72 -58.51 -24.51
N VAL A 10 -20.17 -57.43 -23.95
CA VAL A 10 -18.93 -56.82 -24.46
C VAL A 10 -17.68 -57.69 -24.21
N GLY A 11 -17.80 -58.69 -23.33
CA GLY A 11 -16.78 -59.71 -23.07
C GLY A 11 -15.62 -59.22 -22.21
N LEU A 12 -15.85 -58.34 -21.23
CA LEU A 12 -14.81 -57.94 -20.27
C LEU A 12 -14.60 -59.02 -19.21
N VAL A 13 -13.37 -59.16 -18.75
CA VAL A 13 -13.00 -59.88 -17.53
C VAL A 13 -12.27 -58.91 -16.61
N ASP A 14 -12.67 -58.85 -15.35
CA ASP A 14 -12.15 -57.90 -14.35
C ASP A 14 -12.17 -56.43 -14.83
N GLY A 15 -13.20 -56.08 -15.61
CA GLY A 15 -13.37 -54.74 -16.18
C GLY A 15 -12.40 -54.39 -17.31
N ARG A 16 -11.77 -55.38 -17.97
CA ARG A 16 -10.83 -55.17 -19.08
C ARG A 16 -11.15 -56.04 -20.29
N PHE A 17 -10.72 -55.60 -21.46
CA PHE A 17 -10.87 -56.39 -22.69
C PHE A 17 -9.93 -57.60 -22.67
N ILE A 18 -10.41 -58.75 -23.15
CA ILE A 18 -9.67 -60.00 -23.26
C ILE A 18 -9.77 -60.56 -24.68
N ASP A 19 -8.71 -61.23 -25.14
CA ASP A 19 -8.75 -61.93 -26.42
C ASP A 19 -9.44 -63.29 -26.24
N GLU A 20 -9.94 -63.84 -27.35
CA GLU A 20 -10.54 -65.17 -27.33
C GLU A 20 -9.53 -66.23 -26.90
N ASN A 21 -10.00 -67.23 -26.16
CA ASN A 21 -9.19 -68.39 -25.82
C ASN A 21 -9.69 -69.60 -26.60
N ALA A 22 -9.02 -69.88 -27.72
CA ALA A 22 -9.34 -71.01 -28.60
C ALA A 22 -9.20 -72.39 -27.92
N ILE A 23 -8.45 -72.49 -26.82
CA ILE A 23 -8.19 -73.76 -26.10
C ILE A 23 -9.31 -74.05 -25.09
N SER A 24 -9.80 -73.04 -24.38
CA SER A 24 -10.89 -73.19 -23.40
C SER A 24 -12.28 -72.90 -23.98
N GLY A 25 -12.36 -72.43 -25.23
CA GLY A 25 -13.61 -72.02 -25.87
C GLY A 25 -14.21 -70.73 -25.28
N ALA A 26 -13.42 -69.99 -24.49
CA ALA A 26 -13.91 -68.76 -23.86
C ALA A 26 -13.99 -67.63 -24.92
N PRO A 27 -15.17 -67.01 -25.10
CA PRO A 27 -15.33 -65.91 -26.05
C PRO A 27 -14.52 -64.69 -25.61
N GLY A 28 -13.82 -64.07 -26.56
CA GLY A 28 -13.11 -62.81 -26.35
C GLY A 28 -14.04 -61.61 -26.36
N SER A 29 -13.47 -60.44 -26.06
CA SER A 29 -14.17 -59.17 -26.19
C SER A 29 -14.48 -58.81 -27.66
N LEU A 30 -15.39 -57.85 -27.85
CA LEU A 30 -15.80 -57.38 -29.19
C LEU A 30 -14.68 -56.69 -29.99
N ILE A 31 -13.59 -56.29 -29.32
CA ILE A 31 -12.42 -55.66 -29.91
C ILE A 31 -11.14 -56.32 -29.39
N PRO A 32 -10.02 -56.29 -30.13
CA PRO A 32 -8.76 -56.86 -29.67
C PRO A 32 -8.33 -56.28 -28.32
N ALA A 33 -7.95 -57.14 -27.38
CA ALA A 33 -7.64 -56.76 -26.01
C ALA A 33 -6.51 -55.75 -25.94
N ALA A 34 -5.46 -55.94 -26.75
CA ALA A 34 -4.32 -55.03 -26.81
C ALA A 34 -4.76 -53.60 -27.21
N TRP A 35 -5.62 -53.48 -28.22
CA TRP A 35 -6.08 -52.18 -28.71
C TRP A 35 -7.07 -51.52 -27.73
N GLY A 36 -8.10 -52.26 -27.30
CA GLY A 36 -9.13 -51.73 -26.40
C GLY A 36 -8.56 -51.30 -25.05
N ASN A 37 -7.69 -52.12 -24.45
CA ASN A 37 -7.04 -51.75 -23.19
C ASN A 37 -6.08 -50.58 -23.37
N GLY A 38 -5.29 -50.54 -24.46
CA GLY A 38 -4.35 -49.46 -24.71
C GLY A 38 -5.02 -48.10 -24.79
N VAL A 39 -6.06 -47.96 -25.63
CA VAL A 39 -6.79 -46.71 -25.81
C VAL A 39 -7.51 -46.28 -24.52
N THR A 40 -8.24 -47.20 -23.87
CA THR A 40 -8.98 -46.86 -22.64
C THR A 40 -8.03 -46.47 -21.50
N GLN A 41 -6.89 -47.14 -21.35
CA GLN A 41 -5.91 -46.82 -20.30
C GLN A 41 -5.21 -45.47 -20.54
N GLU A 42 -4.85 -45.13 -21.77
CA GLU A 42 -4.29 -43.81 -22.13
C GLU A 42 -5.25 -42.68 -21.70
N ILE A 43 -6.52 -42.80 -22.04
CA ILE A 43 -7.52 -41.77 -21.71
C ILE A 43 -7.80 -41.73 -20.20
N LEU A 44 -7.92 -42.89 -19.56
CA LEU A 44 -8.06 -42.99 -18.09
C LEU A 44 -6.88 -42.36 -17.36
N ALA A 45 -5.65 -42.50 -17.88
CA ALA A 45 -4.47 -41.89 -17.29
C ALA A 45 -4.57 -40.35 -17.30
N VAL A 46 -5.01 -39.76 -18.41
CA VAL A 46 -5.25 -38.32 -18.53
C VAL A 46 -6.34 -37.87 -17.55
N VAL A 47 -7.49 -38.56 -17.52
CA VAL A 47 -8.62 -38.25 -16.63
C VAL A 47 -8.22 -38.33 -15.15
N LYS A 48 -7.50 -39.38 -14.76
CA LYS A 48 -7.00 -39.55 -13.39
C LYS A 48 -5.93 -38.51 -13.03
N SER A 49 -5.06 -38.13 -13.97
CA SER A 49 -4.05 -37.08 -13.74
C SER A 49 -4.67 -35.70 -13.46
N ALA A 50 -5.86 -35.44 -14.02
CA ALA A 50 -6.65 -34.26 -13.73
C ALA A 50 -7.38 -34.31 -12.38
N GLY A 51 -7.36 -35.44 -11.66
CA GLY A 51 -8.08 -35.65 -10.41
C GLY A 51 -9.57 -35.94 -10.57
N ILE A 52 -10.01 -36.30 -11.79
CA ILE A 52 -11.40 -36.62 -12.11
C ILE A 52 -11.61 -38.13 -11.92
N ALA A 53 -12.68 -38.52 -11.23
CA ALA A 53 -13.07 -39.92 -11.11
C ALA A 53 -13.65 -40.43 -12.45
N PRO A 54 -13.14 -41.54 -13.02
CA PRO A 54 -13.69 -42.12 -14.24
C PRO A 54 -15.18 -42.46 -14.12
N ASP A 55 -15.95 -42.14 -15.15
CA ASP A 55 -17.38 -42.47 -15.26
C ASP A 55 -17.69 -42.92 -16.69
N GLU A 56 -18.17 -44.15 -16.84
CA GLU A 56 -18.57 -44.74 -18.11
C GLU A 56 -19.65 -43.91 -18.83
N ASN A 57 -20.51 -43.21 -18.09
CA ASN A 57 -21.63 -42.45 -18.65
C ASN A 57 -21.24 -41.04 -19.12
N ASP A 58 -20.02 -40.58 -18.83
CA ASP A 58 -19.56 -39.23 -19.18
C ASP A 58 -18.54 -39.26 -20.34
N ASN A 59 -19.04 -38.97 -21.54
CA ASN A 59 -18.24 -38.86 -22.76
C ASN A 59 -17.44 -37.55 -22.87
N ALA A 60 -17.58 -36.62 -21.91
CA ALA A 60 -16.84 -35.36 -21.89
C ALA A 60 -15.61 -35.38 -20.98
N GLN A 61 -15.32 -36.48 -20.28
CA GLN A 61 -14.24 -36.51 -19.27
C GLN A 61 -12.85 -36.23 -19.84
N LEU A 62 -12.53 -36.67 -21.06
CA LEU A 62 -11.23 -36.35 -21.69
C LEU A 62 -11.09 -34.83 -21.91
N LEU A 63 -12.14 -34.18 -22.40
CA LEU A 63 -12.15 -32.73 -22.59
C LEU A 63 -12.03 -31.99 -21.24
N LYS A 64 -12.81 -32.40 -20.22
CA LYS A 64 -12.72 -31.83 -18.86
C LYS A 64 -11.31 -32.00 -18.28
N ALA A 65 -10.70 -33.17 -18.46
CA ALA A 65 -9.35 -33.45 -18.00
C ALA A 65 -8.32 -32.57 -18.71
N LEU A 66 -8.41 -32.42 -20.03
CA LEU A 66 -7.55 -31.52 -20.80
C LEU A 66 -7.74 -30.06 -20.37
N GLN A 67 -8.96 -29.60 -20.09
CA GLN A 67 -9.20 -28.25 -19.58
C GLN A 67 -8.54 -28.03 -18.20
N VAL A 68 -8.60 -29.02 -17.30
CA VAL A 68 -7.91 -28.97 -16.00
C VAL A 68 -6.39 -28.97 -16.19
N ILE A 69 -5.85 -29.85 -17.04
CA ILE A 69 -4.41 -29.99 -17.28
C ILE A 69 -3.85 -28.74 -17.96
N VAL A 70 -4.51 -28.26 -19.02
CA VAL A 70 -4.14 -27.01 -19.71
C VAL A 70 -4.33 -25.81 -18.79
N GLY A 71 -5.38 -25.82 -17.96
CA GLY A 71 -5.59 -24.83 -16.90
C GLY A 71 -4.40 -24.80 -15.93
N LYS A 72 -3.99 -25.95 -15.39
CA LYS A 72 -2.80 -26.07 -14.53
C LYS A 72 -1.49 -25.70 -15.26
N ALA A 73 -1.39 -26.01 -16.55
CA ALA A 73 -0.20 -25.75 -17.37
C ALA A 73 -0.08 -24.29 -17.83
N SER A 74 -1.20 -23.57 -17.98
CA SER A 74 -1.25 -22.14 -18.31
C SER A 74 -1.62 -21.35 -17.06
N PRO A 75 -0.65 -20.85 -16.26
CA PRO A 75 -0.90 -19.99 -15.10
C PRO A 75 -1.64 -18.68 -15.43
N MET A 76 -1.88 -18.39 -16.71
CA MET A 76 -2.53 -17.20 -17.26
C MET A 76 -3.72 -17.53 -18.17
N LEU A 77 -4.62 -18.46 -17.83
CA LEU A 77 -5.94 -18.48 -18.49
C LEU A 77 -6.54 -17.07 -18.29
N SER A 78 -6.51 -16.25 -19.33
CA SER A 78 -6.75 -14.81 -19.21
C SER A 78 -8.25 -14.54 -19.24
N VAL A 79 -8.94 -14.92 -18.16
CA VAL A 79 -10.34 -14.57 -17.94
C VAL A 79 -10.40 -13.11 -17.50
N VAL A 80 -11.25 -12.32 -18.14
CA VAL A 80 -11.59 -10.97 -17.68
C VAL A 80 -12.94 -11.05 -16.98
N LYS A 81 -12.97 -10.72 -15.69
CA LYS A 81 -14.19 -10.77 -14.87
C LYS A 81 -14.51 -9.38 -14.33
N ASN A 82 -15.76 -8.96 -14.52
CA ASN A 82 -16.29 -7.77 -13.86
C ASN A 82 -16.95 -8.16 -12.54
N ILE A 83 -16.63 -7.45 -11.46
CA ILE A 83 -17.18 -7.70 -10.13
C ILE A 83 -17.66 -6.39 -9.52
N ALA A 84 -18.88 -6.38 -8.99
CA ALA A 84 -19.45 -5.22 -8.32
C ALA A 84 -19.97 -5.54 -6.90
N VAL A 85 -19.83 -6.80 -6.46
CA VAL A 85 -20.35 -7.28 -5.17
C VAL A 85 -19.31 -8.19 -4.54
N SER A 86 -19.21 -8.13 -3.21
CA SER A 86 -18.32 -8.97 -2.42
C SER A 86 -18.58 -10.46 -2.66
N ARG A 87 -17.51 -11.24 -2.90
CA ARG A 87 -17.62 -12.68 -3.16
C ARG A 87 -16.29 -13.41 -2.97
N LEU A 88 -16.39 -14.73 -2.82
CA LEU A 88 -15.27 -15.65 -3.03
C LEU A 88 -15.10 -15.90 -4.53
N LEU A 89 -13.85 -15.93 -4.97
CA LEU A 89 -13.47 -16.29 -6.33
C LEU A 89 -13.25 -17.79 -6.45
N GLU A 90 -13.70 -18.35 -7.56
CA GLU A 90 -13.36 -19.71 -7.97
C GLU A 90 -12.01 -19.73 -8.71
N SER A 91 -11.35 -20.88 -8.76
CA SER A 91 -10.00 -20.99 -9.35
C SER A 91 -9.96 -20.67 -10.85
N ASP A 92 -11.05 -20.90 -11.56
CA ASP A 92 -11.22 -20.62 -12.99
C ASP A 92 -11.61 -19.17 -13.28
N GLU A 93 -11.98 -18.39 -12.25
CA GLU A 93 -12.26 -16.95 -12.36
C GLU A 93 -10.99 -16.09 -12.25
N LEU A 94 -9.84 -16.68 -11.92
CA LEU A 94 -8.56 -15.98 -11.82
C LEU A 94 -8.05 -15.53 -13.20
N GLY A 95 -7.50 -14.33 -13.24
CA GLY A 95 -7.12 -13.63 -14.46
C GLY A 95 -7.09 -12.13 -14.20
N LEU A 96 -7.76 -11.34 -15.03
CA LEU A 96 -7.98 -9.90 -14.80
C LEU A 96 -9.35 -9.66 -14.17
N LEU A 97 -9.35 -9.14 -12.95
CA LEU A 97 -10.56 -8.73 -12.24
C LEU A 97 -10.72 -7.21 -12.33
N LEU A 98 -11.83 -6.79 -12.91
CA LEU A 98 -12.26 -5.39 -12.97
C LEU A 98 -13.32 -5.19 -11.89
N VAL A 99 -12.93 -4.52 -10.79
CA VAL A 99 -13.75 -4.41 -9.59
C VAL A 99 -14.31 -3.00 -9.48
N ASN A 100 -15.64 -2.90 -9.40
CA ASN A 100 -16.39 -1.65 -9.28
C ASN A 100 -17.06 -1.58 -7.90
N GLY A 101 -16.54 -0.73 -7.01
CA GLY A 101 -17.11 -0.41 -5.70
C GLY A 101 -17.90 0.91 -5.68
N ALA A 102 -18.46 1.36 -6.81
CA ALA A 102 -19.18 2.63 -6.87
C ALA A 102 -20.43 2.64 -5.98
N ALA A 103 -21.15 1.52 -5.91
CA ALA A 103 -22.37 1.39 -5.12
C ALA A 103 -22.06 1.29 -3.62
N ASP A 104 -21.21 0.35 -3.22
CA ASP A 104 -20.91 0.02 -1.82
C ASP A 104 -19.46 -0.46 -1.66
N ALA A 105 -19.05 -0.69 -0.41
CA ALA A 105 -17.79 -1.38 -0.13
C ALA A 105 -17.80 -2.81 -0.70
N VAL A 106 -16.68 -3.22 -1.31
CA VAL A 106 -16.54 -4.52 -1.98
C VAL A 106 -15.33 -5.26 -1.41
N SER A 107 -15.52 -6.53 -1.07
CA SER A 107 -14.44 -7.44 -0.66
C SER A 107 -14.37 -8.66 -1.58
N ILE A 108 -13.24 -8.81 -2.26
CA ILE A 108 -12.95 -9.96 -3.11
C ILE A 108 -12.09 -10.94 -2.31
N THR A 109 -12.58 -12.15 -2.12
CA THR A 109 -11.84 -13.21 -1.44
C THR A 109 -11.14 -14.08 -2.48
N LEU A 110 -9.81 -14.13 -2.42
CA LEU A 110 -8.99 -15.02 -3.22
C LEU A 110 -9.25 -16.48 -2.82
N PRO A 111 -9.21 -17.45 -3.76
CA PRO A 111 -9.32 -18.86 -3.40
C PRO A 111 -8.13 -19.27 -2.52
N PRO A 112 -8.23 -20.39 -1.78
CA PRO A 112 -7.10 -20.91 -1.02
C PRO A 112 -5.90 -21.17 -1.91
N SER A 113 -4.74 -20.63 -1.54
CA SER A 113 -3.44 -20.91 -2.14
C SER A 113 -2.97 -22.26 -1.60
N ASN A 114 -3.35 -23.34 -2.27
CA ASN A 114 -2.99 -24.70 -1.88
C ASN A 114 -2.45 -25.48 -3.09
N ALA A 115 -2.02 -26.73 -2.86
CA ALA A 115 -1.51 -27.60 -3.92
C ALA A 115 -2.52 -27.84 -5.05
N GLY A 116 -3.83 -27.74 -4.76
CA GLY A 116 -4.89 -27.85 -5.76
C GLY A 116 -4.95 -26.66 -6.71
N LEU A 117 -4.78 -25.44 -6.18
CA LEU A 117 -4.67 -24.21 -6.98
C LEU A 117 -3.32 -24.12 -7.71
N GLY A 118 -2.24 -24.53 -7.02
CA GLY A 118 -0.88 -24.41 -7.51
C GLY A 118 -0.42 -22.96 -7.67
N VAL A 119 0.53 -22.74 -8.59
CA VAL A 119 1.04 -21.40 -8.92
C VAL A 119 0.08 -20.72 -9.88
N ARG A 120 -0.53 -19.62 -9.43
CA ARG A 120 -1.58 -18.93 -10.20
C ARG A 120 -1.57 -17.43 -10.02
N ASP A 121 -1.73 -16.71 -11.13
CA ASP A 121 -1.73 -15.25 -11.15
C ASP A 121 -3.15 -14.68 -11.14
N VAL A 122 -3.30 -13.52 -10.51
CA VAL A 122 -4.49 -12.69 -10.57
C VAL A 122 -4.09 -11.21 -10.59
N ILE A 123 -4.70 -10.44 -11.47
CA ILE A 123 -4.60 -8.98 -11.52
C ILE A 123 -5.93 -8.43 -11.06
N VAL A 124 -5.95 -7.69 -9.96
CA VAL A 124 -7.14 -6.99 -9.48
C VAL A 124 -6.97 -5.52 -9.78
N ARG A 125 -7.96 -4.92 -10.45
CA ARG A 125 -7.96 -3.51 -10.82
C ARG A 125 -9.27 -2.85 -10.42
N ARG A 126 -9.16 -1.70 -9.77
CA ARG A 126 -10.31 -0.85 -9.43
C ARG A 126 -10.70 -0.01 -10.64
N VAL A 127 -11.98 -0.02 -11.00
CA VAL A 127 -12.49 0.72 -12.18
C VAL A 127 -13.33 1.96 -11.84
N ASP A 128 -13.69 2.14 -10.58
CA ASP A 128 -14.40 3.32 -10.09
C ASP A 128 -13.50 4.22 -9.23
N ASN A 129 -13.95 5.45 -9.00
CA ASN A 129 -13.25 6.42 -8.14
C ASN A 129 -14.01 6.73 -6.84
N SER A 130 -14.84 5.80 -6.34
CA SER A 130 -15.62 6.05 -5.13
C SER A 130 -14.71 6.08 -3.89
N GLY A 131 -15.20 6.73 -2.82
CA GLY A 131 -14.56 6.65 -1.51
C GLY A 131 -14.80 5.31 -0.80
N ASN A 132 -15.59 4.41 -1.40
CA ASN A 132 -15.91 3.14 -0.79
C ASN A 132 -14.68 2.25 -0.70
N ARG A 133 -14.68 1.44 0.35
CA ARG A 133 -13.58 0.55 0.67
C ARG A 133 -13.59 -0.65 -0.28
N LEU A 134 -12.47 -0.88 -0.98
CA LEU A 134 -12.26 -2.06 -1.81
C LEU A 134 -11.16 -2.92 -1.19
N VAL A 135 -11.50 -4.14 -0.81
CA VAL A 135 -10.62 -5.11 -0.15
C VAL A 135 -10.35 -6.27 -1.10
N VAL A 136 -9.09 -6.71 -1.15
CA VAL A 136 -8.73 -8.05 -1.63
C VAL A 136 -8.23 -8.82 -0.43
N GLN A 137 -8.92 -9.90 -0.06
CA GLN A 137 -8.62 -10.70 1.12
C GLN A 137 -8.32 -12.14 0.74
N CYS A 138 -7.51 -12.80 1.56
CA CYS A 138 -7.19 -14.21 1.45
C CYS A 138 -8.28 -15.07 2.10
N SER A 139 -8.41 -16.32 1.63
CA SER A 139 -9.27 -17.31 2.29
C SER A 139 -8.55 -17.95 3.48
N GLY A 140 -9.28 -18.20 4.56
CA GLY A 140 -8.76 -18.92 5.73
C GLY A 140 -7.54 -18.24 6.37
N ALA A 141 -6.45 -18.99 6.50
CA ALA A 141 -5.20 -18.54 7.14
C ALA A 141 -4.14 -18.04 6.15
N ASP A 142 -4.47 -17.99 4.85
CA ASP A 142 -3.56 -17.51 3.82
C ASP A 142 -3.23 -16.03 3.99
N ASN A 143 -2.09 -15.60 3.46
CA ASN A 143 -1.66 -14.21 3.57
C ASN A 143 -1.07 -13.69 2.26
N ILE A 144 -1.30 -12.40 2.02
CA ILE A 144 -0.64 -11.63 0.99
C ILE A 144 0.74 -11.20 1.52
N LYS A 145 1.79 -11.60 0.81
CA LYS A 145 3.20 -11.41 1.20
C LYS A 145 3.74 -10.02 0.82
N PHE A 146 2.99 -8.96 1.10
CA PHE A 146 3.46 -7.58 0.97
C PHE A 146 3.96 -7.03 2.32
N HIS A 147 4.89 -6.07 2.26
CA HIS A 147 5.58 -5.51 3.43
C HIS A 147 6.16 -6.57 4.39
N THR A 148 6.77 -7.63 3.85
CA THR A 148 7.37 -8.72 4.64
C THR A 148 8.51 -8.28 5.56
N HIS A 149 9.10 -7.11 5.32
CA HIS A 149 10.06 -6.46 6.22
C HIS A 149 9.42 -5.92 7.51
N LEU A 150 8.11 -5.63 7.52
CA LEU A 150 7.35 -5.27 8.72
C LEU A 150 6.78 -6.51 9.40
N ARG A 151 6.24 -7.42 8.59
CA ARG A 151 5.63 -8.67 9.06
C ARG A 151 5.93 -9.81 8.10
N SER A 152 6.83 -10.70 8.47
CA SER A 152 7.30 -11.81 7.61
C SER A 152 6.18 -12.72 7.11
N ALA A 153 5.12 -12.91 7.91
CA ALA A 153 3.94 -13.69 7.52
C ALA A 153 3.12 -13.03 6.40
N GLY A 154 3.23 -11.71 6.19
CA GLY A 154 2.34 -10.92 5.35
C GLY A 154 1.07 -10.49 6.10
N TYR A 155 0.06 -10.09 5.34
CA TYR A 155 -1.24 -9.65 5.87
C TYR A 155 -2.39 -10.39 5.19
N PRO A 156 -3.52 -10.62 5.88
CA PRO A 156 -4.63 -11.40 5.33
C PRO A 156 -5.41 -10.66 4.23
N PHE A 157 -5.20 -9.36 4.07
CA PHE A 157 -5.84 -8.56 3.04
C PHE A 157 -4.98 -7.36 2.64
N LEU A 158 -5.33 -6.77 1.50
CA LEU A 158 -4.89 -5.46 1.05
C LEU A 158 -6.08 -4.64 0.53
N VAL A 159 -5.81 -3.43 0.07
CA VAL A 159 -6.82 -2.48 -0.39
C VAL A 159 -6.45 -1.89 -1.73
N LEU A 160 -7.46 -1.52 -2.52
CA LEU A 160 -7.29 -0.70 -3.72
C LEU A 160 -7.91 0.67 -3.50
N MET A 161 -7.12 1.73 -3.70
CA MET A 161 -7.50 3.11 -3.43
C MET A 161 -7.39 3.97 -4.68
N GLY A 162 -8.50 4.58 -5.09
CA GLY A 162 -8.60 5.44 -6.27
C GLY A 162 -8.78 4.66 -7.57
N ALA A 163 -9.38 5.32 -8.56
CA ALA A 163 -9.61 4.72 -9.87
C ALA A 163 -8.28 4.35 -10.55
N GLY A 164 -8.22 3.14 -11.09
CA GLY A 164 -7.05 2.65 -11.81
C GLY A 164 -5.97 2.01 -10.94
N ASP A 165 -6.10 2.02 -9.60
CA ASP A 165 -5.23 1.23 -8.73
C ASP A 165 -5.34 -0.26 -9.04
N TRP A 166 -4.23 -0.98 -8.94
CA TRP A 166 -4.17 -2.40 -9.27
C TRP A 166 -3.06 -3.13 -8.52
N TRP A 167 -3.28 -4.43 -8.34
CA TRP A 167 -2.33 -5.39 -7.79
C TRP A 167 -2.28 -6.63 -8.65
N HIS A 168 -1.07 -7.12 -8.93
CA HIS A 168 -0.83 -8.43 -9.51
C HIS A 168 -0.27 -9.34 -8.42
N LEU A 169 -1.03 -10.39 -8.10
CA LEU A 169 -0.71 -11.36 -7.08
C LEU A 169 -0.49 -12.74 -7.71
N ARG A 170 0.40 -13.53 -7.10
CA ARG A 170 0.71 -14.90 -7.48
C ARG A 170 0.57 -15.84 -6.28
N SER A 171 -0.29 -16.83 -6.38
CA SER A 171 -0.33 -17.96 -5.44
C SER A 171 0.97 -18.74 -5.52
N ASP A 172 1.53 -19.14 -4.37
CA ASP A 172 2.64 -20.11 -4.28
C ASP A 172 2.16 -21.56 -4.10
N GLY A 173 0.84 -21.76 -3.92
CA GLY A 173 0.25 -23.07 -3.65
C GLY A 173 0.48 -23.57 -2.22
N ALA A 174 0.96 -22.72 -1.32
CA ALA A 174 1.35 -23.05 0.04
C ALA A 174 0.91 -21.98 1.07
N GLY A 175 -0.18 -21.27 0.78
CA GLY A 175 -0.82 -20.28 1.65
C GLY A 175 -0.32 -18.85 1.45
N GLY A 176 0.55 -18.62 0.47
CA GLY A 176 1.12 -17.31 0.17
C GLY A 176 0.63 -16.74 -1.16
N TRP A 177 0.17 -15.48 -1.11
CA TRP A 177 -0.09 -14.66 -2.29
C TRP A 177 1.00 -13.60 -2.43
N TRP A 178 1.90 -13.78 -3.40
CA TRP A 178 3.05 -12.90 -3.62
C TRP A 178 2.70 -11.74 -4.55
N PRO A 179 2.95 -10.49 -4.15
CA PRO A 179 2.88 -9.36 -5.06
C PRO A 179 3.97 -9.48 -6.14
N VAL A 180 3.54 -9.56 -7.40
CA VAL A 180 4.43 -9.53 -8.58
C VAL A 180 4.51 -8.11 -9.14
N GLY A 181 3.46 -7.31 -8.97
CA GLY A 181 3.41 -5.92 -9.38
C GLY A 181 2.25 -5.17 -8.73
N ARG A 182 2.33 -3.84 -8.76
CA ARG A 182 1.26 -2.93 -8.32
C ARG A 182 1.35 -1.60 -9.05
N PHE A 183 0.29 -0.81 -9.00
CA PHE A 183 0.25 0.52 -9.62
C PHE A 183 1.37 1.45 -9.11
N ASP A 184 1.45 1.63 -7.79
CA ASP A 184 2.39 2.56 -7.17
C ASP A 184 3.42 1.82 -6.31
N GLY A 185 4.72 1.97 -6.64
CA GLY A 185 5.83 1.35 -5.91
C GLY A 185 6.44 2.22 -4.80
N THR A 186 5.82 3.35 -4.47
CA THR A 186 6.32 4.29 -3.45
C THR A 186 6.40 3.61 -2.09
N PRO A 187 7.53 3.75 -1.34
CA PRO A 187 7.64 3.18 -0.01
C PRO A 187 6.55 3.64 0.93
N LEU A 188 6.03 2.70 1.74
CA LEU A 188 5.05 2.98 2.77
C LEU A 188 5.54 4.07 3.73
N GLY A 189 4.67 5.03 4.03
CA GLY A 189 4.96 6.13 4.96
C GLY A 189 5.77 7.30 4.37
N ARG A 190 6.12 7.26 3.07
CA ARG A 190 6.81 8.38 2.41
C ARG A 190 5.85 9.57 2.20
N PRO A 191 6.18 10.78 2.71
CA PRO A 191 5.45 12.00 2.36
C PRO A 191 5.68 12.36 0.89
N VAL A 192 4.61 12.79 0.21
CA VAL A 192 4.62 13.27 -1.18
C VAL A 192 3.90 14.61 -1.29
N PHE A 193 4.29 15.42 -2.28
CA PHE A 193 3.64 16.70 -2.60
C PHE A 193 3.12 16.63 -4.02
N GLU A 194 1.91 17.15 -4.22
CA GLU A 194 1.15 17.00 -5.45
C GLU A 194 0.67 18.37 -5.95
N THR A 195 0.45 18.50 -7.26
CA THR A 195 -0.18 19.69 -7.87
C THR A 195 -1.71 19.55 -7.96
N THR A 196 -2.30 18.58 -7.25
CA THR A 196 -3.73 18.27 -7.23
C THR A 196 -4.24 18.16 -5.79
N THR A 197 -5.52 18.46 -5.59
CA THR A 197 -6.21 18.29 -4.29
C THR A 197 -6.93 16.94 -4.15
N ALA A 198 -7.07 16.19 -5.25
CA ALA A 198 -7.56 14.82 -5.22
C ALA A 198 -6.40 13.84 -4.95
N PHE A 199 -6.67 12.76 -4.21
CA PHE A 199 -5.65 11.74 -4.00
C PHE A 199 -5.33 10.99 -5.29
N SER A 200 -4.04 10.81 -5.56
CA SER A 200 -3.55 9.86 -6.54
C SER A 200 -4.02 8.43 -6.19
N PRO A 201 -4.30 7.58 -7.18
CA PRO A 201 -4.52 6.15 -6.92
C PRO A 201 -3.23 5.50 -6.40
N GLY A 202 -3.35 4.33 -5.77
CA GLY A 202 -2.18 3.55 -5.33
C GLY A 202 -1.89 3.57 -3.83
N GLY A 203 -2.80 4.11 -3.01
CA GLY A 203 -2.75 4.01 -1.55
C GLY A 203 -2.41 5.29 -0.80
N TYR A 204 -2.73 6.45 -1.37
CA TYR A 204 -2.44 7.75 -0.75
C TYR A 204 -3.51 8.16 0.26
N GLY A 205 -3.06 8.85 1.32
CA GLY A 205 -3.90 9.47 2.34
C GLY A 205 -3.34 10.84 2.73
N ALA A 206 -4.13 11.64 3.43
CA ALA A 206 -3.71 12.99 3.80
C ALA A 206 -2.68 12.97 4.95
N LEU A 207 -1.74 13.90 4.89
CA LEU A 207 -0.80 14.22 5.97
C LEU A 207 -1.45 15.19 6.98
N ASN A 208 -2.62 14.81 7.51
CA ASN A 208 -3.55 15.69 8.23
C ASN A 208 -3.84 15.26 9.67
N GLY A 209 -2.96 14.47 10.27
CA GLY A 209 -3.17 14.01 11.65
C GLY A 209 -4.36 13.08 11.82
N ALA A 210 -4.78 12.35 10.78
CA ALA A 210 -5.95 11.46 10.84
C ALA A 210 -5.79 10.37 11.90
N ILE A 211 -6.87 10.07 12.61
CA ILE A 211 -6.98 8.89 13.47
C ILE A 211 -7.36 7.70 12.57
N LEU A 212 -6.60 6.62 12.65
CA LEU A 212 -6.71 5.44 11.81
C LEU A 212 -6.94 4.19 12.66
N SER A 213 -7.73 3.25 12.14
CA SER A 213 -7.95 1.95 12.76
C SER A 213 -6.77 1.02 12.51
N ARG A 214 -6.24 0.39 13.57
CA ARG A 214 -5.19 -0.64 13.47
C ARG A 214 -5.67 -1.88 12.72
N ALA A 215 -6.96 -2.19 12.80
CA ALA A 215 -7.55 -3.34 12.11
C ALA A 215 -7.69 -3.09 10.61
N GLU A 216 -7.98 -1.85 10.20
CA GLU A 216 -8.13 -1.50 8.78
C GLU A 216 -6.79 -1.20 8.10
N TRP A 217 -5.81 -0.71 8.87
CA TRP A 217 -4.47 -0.30 8.40
C TRP A 217 -3.34 -0.99 9.18
N PRO A 218 -3.31 -2.33 9.27
CA PRO A 218 -2.35 -3.03 10.11
C PRO A 218 -0.89 -2.83 9.67
N TRP A 219 -0.62 -2.78 8.35
CA TRP A 219 0.73 -2.50 7.84
C TRP A 219 1.21 -1.08 8.15
N LEU A 220 0.31 -0.10 8.12
CA LEU A 220 0.67 1.27 8.45
C LEU A 220 0.92 1.43 9.96
N TRP A 221 0.16 0.71 10.79
CA TRP A 221 0.44 0.61 12.21
C TRP A 221 1.79 -0.05 12.50
N ASP A 222 2.11 -1.15 11.81
CA ASP A 222 3.42 -1.79 11.94
C ASP A 222 4.56 -0.86 11.52
N HIS A 223 4.38 -0.12 10.42
CA HIS A 223 5.31 0.92 10.00
C HIS A 223 5.47 2.01 11.06
N ALA A 224 4.37 2.55 11.59
CA ALA A 224 4.40 3.60 12.60
C ALA A 224 5.26 3.19 13.82
N LYS A 225 5.07 1.97 14.33
CA LYS A 225 5.83 1.44 15.47
C LYS A 225 7.34 1.38 15.22
N VAL A 226 7.76 1.02 14.01
CA VAL A 226 9.19 0.86 13.67
C VAL A 226 9.80 2.10 13.02
N SER A 227 9.01 3.15 12.79
CA SER A 227 9.43 4.38 12.09
C SER A 227 10.52 5.17 12.83
N GLY A 228 10.68 4.96 14.14
CA GLY A 228 11.48 5.82 15.00
C GLY A 228 10.85 7.19 15.30
N MET A 229 9.63 7.45 14.80
CA MET A 229 8.88 8.71 15.00
C MET A 229 7.55 8.48 15.72
N MET A 230 7.49 7.44 16.57
CA MET A 230 6.28 7.06 17.31
C MET A 230 6.25 7.75 18.68
N TRP A 231 5.16 8.46 18.95
CA TRP A 231 4.92 9.16 20.21
C TRP A 231 3.71 8.58 20.94
N THR A 232 3.58 8.88 22.24
CA THR A 232 2.32 8.62 22.93
C THR A 232 1.33 9.74 22.60
N GLU A 233 0.02 9.45 22.62
CA GLU A 233 -0.99 10.50 22.39
C GLU A 233 -0.84 11.65 23.40
N ALA A 234 -0.40 11.36 24.63
CA ALA A 234 -0.14 12.34 25.68
C ALA A 234 1.05 13.27 25.38
N THR A 235 2.02 12.84 24.57
CA THR A 235 3.24 13.62 24.21
C THR A 235 3.23 14.09 22.76
N ARG A 236 2.07 14.00 22.08
CA ARG A 236 1.90 14.39 20.68
C ARG A 236 2.12 15.88 20.44
N VAL A 237 1.79 16.74 21.40
CA VAL A 237 1.89 18.19 21.24
C VAL A 237 3.36 18.60 21.11
N GLY A 238 3.70 19.24 19.99
CA GLY A 238 5.09 19.53 19.60
C GLY A 238 5.78 18.41 18.81
N ALA A 239 5.10 17.29 18.57
CA ALA A 239 5.58 16.13 17.82
C ALA A 239 4.58 15.72 16.72
N GLU A 240 3.81 16.68 16.21
CA GLU A 240 2.73 16.46 15.25
C GLU A 240 3.19 15.88 13.91
N GLY A 241 4.44 16.09 13.52
CA GLY A 241 5.03 15.45 12.35
C GLY A 241 5.28 13.95 12.54
N GLY A 242 5.17 13.43 13.76
CA GLY A 242 5.30 12.00 14.08
C GLY A 242 3.97 11.23 14.03
N TRP A 243 4.07 9.92 14.29
CA TRP A 243 2.92 9.06 14.56
C TRP A 243 2.57 9.13 16.05
N SER A 244 1.31 8.90 16.43
CA SER A 244 0.96 8.75 17.85
C SER A 244 0.06 7.55 18.14
N SER A 245 0.07 7.11 19.40
CA SER A 245 -0.57 5.86 19.85
C SER A 245 -2.09 5.82 19.72
N GLY A 246 -2.75 6.94 19.39
CA GLY A 246 -4.20 7.05 19.40
C GLY A 246 -4.76 6.74 20.78
N ASP A 247 -5.84 5.97 20.83
CA ASP A 247 -6.46 5.49 22.08
C ASP A 247 -5.63 4.43 22.84
N GLY A 248 -4.47 4.02 22.30
CA GLY A 248 -3.60 3.00 22.89
C GLY A 248 -4.00 1.55 22.55
N VAL A 249 -5.21 1.31 22.04
CA VAL A 249 -5.78 -0.03 21.84
C VAL A 249 -6.12 -0.30 20.38
N LEU A 250 -7.05 0.45 19.81
CA LEU A 250 -7.66 0.20 18.50
C LEU A 250 -7.18 1.16 17.42
N THR A 251 -6.70 2.33 17.81
CA THR A 251 -6.36 3.40 16.87
C THR A 251 -4.90 3.83 16.96
N PHE A 252 -4.48 4.61 15.99
CA PHE A 252 -3.23 5.35 15.95
C PHE A 252 -3.45 6.62 15.12
N ARG A 253 -2.57 7.61 15.24
CA ARG A 253 -2.65 8.85 14.46
C ARG A 253 -1.52 8.94 13.46
N GLY A 254 -1.86 9.34 12.24
CA GLY A 254 -0.87 9.72 11.24
C GLY A 254 -0.21 11.07 11.54
N PRO A 255 0.88 11.42 10.84
CA PRO A 255 1.48 12.74 10.92
C PRO A 255 0.56 13.87 10.44
N GLU A 256 0.72 15.03 11.04
CA GLU A 256 0.20 16.31 10.57
C GLU A 256 1.36 17.13 10.00
N GLY A 257 1.27 17.49 8.72
CA GLY A 257 2.27 18.29 8.04
C GLY A 257 1.69 19.46 7.26
N ARG A 258 0.39 19.74 7.38
CA ARG A 258 -0.23 20.88 6.70
C ARG A 258 0.27 22.18 7.34
N GLY A 259 0.73 23.10 6.51
CA GLY A 259 1.28 24.39 6.97
C GLY A 259 2.70 24.31 7.52
N GLU A 260 3.35 23.14 7.48
CA GLU A 260 4.70 22.93 7.98
C GLU A 260 5.74 23.06 6.87
N PHE A 261 6.87 23.68 7.17
CA PHE A 261 8.06 23.52 6.34
C PHE A 261 8.77 22.20 6.68
N LEU A 262 9.39 21.58 5.67
CA LEU A 262 10.21 20.41 5.88
C LEU A 262 11.66 20.82 6.14
N ARG A 263 12.22 20.39 7.26
CA ARG A 263 13.66 20.44 7.52
C ARG A 263 14.19 19.01 7.65
N VAL A 264 15.24 18.70 6.89
CA VAL A 264 15.94 17.41 7.00
C VAL A 264 16.46 17.24 8.43
N LEU A 265 16.22 16.07 9.01
CA LEU A 265 16.69 15.72 10.35
C LEU A 265 18.21 15.72 10.40
N ASP A 266 18.78 16.25 11.49
CA ASP A 266 20.22 16.44 11.62
C ASP A 266 21.02 15.13 11.62
N GLU A 267 20.47 14.09 12.25
CA GLU A 267 21.06 12.74 12.35
C GLU A 267 22.58 12.73 12.69
N GLY A 268 23.02 13.66 13.55
CA GLY A 268 24.39 13.73 14.04
C GLY A 268 25.32 14.64 13.23
N ARG A 269 24.80 15.41 12.26
CA ARG A 269 25.58 16.43 11.53
C ARG A 269 26.01 17.60 12.44
N GLY A 270 25.26 17.90 13.49
CA GLY A 270 25.58 18.92 14.49
C GLY A 270 25.04 20.33 14.20
N ILE A 271 24.14 20.48 13.24
CA ILE A 271 23.53 21.77 12.84
C ILE A 271 22.22 22.02 13.59
N ASP A 272 21.43 20.96 13.81
CA ASP A 272 20.22 20.99 14.63
C ASP A 272 20.29 19.87 15.70
N PRO A 273 21.26 19.95 16.62
CA PRO A 273 21.59 18.85 17.54
C PRO A 273 20.46 18.59 18.54
N GLY A 274 20.18 17.31 18.79
CA GLY A 274 19.19 16.88 19.78
C GLY A 274 17.74 16.97 19.32
N ARG A 275 17.47 17.43 18.09
CA ARG A 275 16.11 17.45 17.55
C ARG A 275 15.66 16.02 17.19
N ASN A 276 14.57 15.58 17.80
CA ASN A 276 13.96 14.27 17.49
C ASN A 276 13.16 14.33 16.18
N PRO A 277 13.03 13.19 15.47
CA PRO A 277 12.19 13.11 14.27
C PRO A 277 10.71 13.40 14.57
N GLY A 278 10.04 14.06 13.62
CA GLY A 278 8.64 14.45 13.73
C GLY A 278 8.35 15.62 14.68
N VAL A 279 9.38 16.13 15.38
CA VAL A 279 9.23 17.28 16.29
C VAL A 279 9.08 18.57 15.50
N VAL A 280 8.12 19.37 15.94
CA VAL A 280 7.84 20.70 15.45
C VAL A 280 8.83 21.70 16.05
N GLN A 281 9.32 22.58 15.20
CA GLN A 281 10.21 23.67 15.55
C GLN A 281 9.54 24.98 15.13
N ARG A 282 9.27 25.87 16.10
CA ARG A 282 8.61 27.15 15.83
C ARG A 282 9.40 28.06 14.90
N ASP A 283 8.74 29.05 14.33
CA ASP A 283 9.40 30.12 13.59
C ASP A 283 10.34 30.95 14.50
N GLN A 284 11.37 31.54 13.90
CA GLN A 284 12.31 32.42 14.58
C GLN A 284 12.90 33.42 13.58
N ASN A 285 13.07 34.68 14.00
CA ASN A 285 13.87 35.67 13.29
C ASN A 285 15.30 35.67 13.83
N ARG A 286 16.30 35.79 12.95
CA ARG A 286 17.69 35.93 13.40
C ARG A 286 17.87 37.27 14.09
N ALA A 287 18.57 37.25 15.21
CA ALA A 287 18.88 38.44 15.99
C ALA A 287 19.57 39.50 15.12
N HIS A 288 18.99 40.70 15.08
CA HIS A 288 19.55 41.85 14.38
C HIS A 288 19.16 43.16 15.06
N ILE A 289 19.86 44.24 14.70
CA ILE A 289 19.69 45.57 15.27
C ILE A 289 19.29 46.54 14.14
N HIS A 290 18.31 47.38 14.42
CA HIS A 290 18.01 48.56 13.60
C HIS A 290 18.66 49.79 14.23
N THR A 291 19.44 50.52 13.43
CA THR A 291 19.99 51.82 13.83
C THR A 291 19.18 52.92 13.16
N PRO A 292 18.37 53.69 13.91
CA PRO A 292 17.63 54.80 13.33
C PRO A 292 18.61 55.89 12.87
N THR A 293 18.46 56.35 11.63
CA THR A 293 19.12 57.57 11.15
C THR A 293 18.15 58.74 11.30
N ALA A 294 18.40 59.63 12.26
CA ALA A 294 17.69 60.90 12.34
C ALA A 294 18.37 61.92 11.42
N VAL A 295 17.61 62.51 10.49
CA VAL A 295 18.03 63.73 9.78
C VAL A 295 17.50 64.90 10.60
N ALA A 296 18.38 65.77 11.10
CA ALA A 296 17.97 67.01 11.73
C ALA A 296 17.25 67.88 10.70
N VAL A 297 15.93 68.04 10.83
CA VAL A 297 15.20 69.06 10.09
C VAL A 297 15.45 70.36 10.85
N GLY A 298 16.23 71.26 10.25
CA GLY A 298 16.50 72.57 10.85
C GLY A 298 15.22 73.40 10.86
N GLU A 299 14.44 73.31 11.93
CA GLU A 299 13.42 74.31 12.22
C GLU A 299 14.07 75.47 12.99
N GLY A 300 13.95 76.66 12.41
CA GLY A 300 14.59 77.87 12.93
C GLY A 300 14.22 78.14 14.38
N ALA A 301 15.25 78.44 15.18
CA ALA A 301 15.24 79.17 16.44
C ALA A 301 13.89 79.24 17.19
N ALA A 302 13.40 78.11 17.68
CA ALA A 302 12.48 78.06 18.80
C ALA A 302 12.94 76.93 19.74
N ASN A 303 13.01 77.23 21.03
CA ASN A 303 13.43 76.30 22.08
C ASN A 303 12.60 75.01 22.04
N GLY A 304 13.18 73.95 21.47
CA GLY A 304 12.61 72.60 21.46
C GLY A 304 12.74 71.91 20.12
N ALA A 305 13.94 71.41 19.79
CA ALA A 305 14.11 70.49 18.67
C ALA A 305 13.38 69.17 19.01
N VAL A 306 12.26 68.90 18.34
CA VAL A 306 11.56 67.62 18.44
C VAL A 306 12.24 66.65 17.47
N PHE A 307 13.00 65.69 17.99
CA PHE A 307 13.50 64.58 17.20
C PHE A 307 12.34 63.62 16.92
N GLN A 308 11.72 63.74 15.75
CA GLN A 308 10.68 62.82 15.33
C GLN A 308 11.34 61.60 14.67
N THR A 309 11.66 60.58 15.47
CA THR A 309 11.82 59.23 14.92
C THR A 309 10.46 58.57 14.92
N SER A 310 10.15 57.77 13.89
CA SER A 310 8.84 57.11 13.72
C SER A 310 8.55 56.01 14.77
N VAL A 311 9.37 55.90 15.81
CA VAL A 311 9.22 54.94 16.91
C VAL A 311 9.56 55.67 18.21
N TRP A 312 8.51 56.08 18.93
CA TRP A 312 8.54 56.76 20.23
C TRP A 312 9.16 58.17 20.27
N SER A 313 8.36 59.13 20.72
CA SER A 313 8.78 60.50 21.02
C SER A 313 9.67 60.52 22.28
N LEU A 314 10.95 60.23 22.11
CA LEU A 314 11.97 60.51 23.12
C LEU A 314 12.13 62.03 23.25
N ARG A 315 11.48 62.63 24.27
CA ARG A 315 11.76 64.01 24.68
C ARG A 315 13.06 64.03 25.49
N TYR A 316 14.18 64.27 24.82
CA TYR A 316 15.41 64.66 25.51
C TYR A 316 15.51 66.19 25.54
N THR A 317 15.47 66.78 26.74
CA THR A 317 15.86 68.18 26.93
C THR A 317 17.38 68.23 27.01
N LEU A 318 18.06 68.48 25.89
CA LEU A 318 19.51 68.71 25.89
C LEU A 318 19.79 70.20 26.15
N PRO A 319 20.65 70.55 27.14
CA PRO A 319 20.99 71.94 27.45
C PRO A 319 22.01 72.55 26.48
N TYR A 320 22.34 71.88 25.36
CA TYR A 320 23.31 72.39 24.40
C TYR A 320 22.92 72.07 22.95
N GLN A 321 23.06 73.07 22.09
CA GLN A 321 22.73 73.03 20.67
C GLN A 321 23.77 72.21 19.92
N LEU A 322 23.44 70.96 19.57
CA LEU A 322 24.28 70.15 18.68
C LEU A 322 24.25 70.75 17.26
N VAL A 323 25.29 71.48 16.89
CA VAL A 323 25.59 71.83 15.49
C VAL A 323 26.47 70.72 14.93
N GLY A 324 25.87 69.80 14.17
CA GLY A 324 26.56 68.72 13.49
C GLY A 324 25.66 67.50 13.27
N THR A 325 25.69 66.92 12.08
CA THR A 325 24.99 65.67 11.73
C THR A 325 25.70 64.45 12.34
N THR A 326 25.93 64.45 13.66
CA THR A 326 26.41 63.25 14.34
C THR A 326 25.24 62.27 14.48
N PRO A 327 25.28 61.09 13.85
CA PRO A 327 24.28 60.06 14.10
C PRO A 327 24.32 59.72 15.58
N VAL A 328 23.27 60.08 16.33
CA VAL A 328 23.13 59.59 17.69
C VAL A 328 22.71 58.14 17.55
N GLY A 329 23.67 57.22 17.67
CA GLY A 329 23.43 55.78 17.62
C GLY A 329 22.66 55.32 18.85
N THR A 330 21.36 55.59 18.91
CA THR A 330 20.46 54.92 19.85
C THR A 330 20.17 53.54 19.28
N GLY A 331 21.09 52.59 19.47
CA GLY A 331 20.84 51.20 19.08
C GLY A 331 19.58 50.71 19.77
N LEU A 332 18.58 50.29 18.99
CA LEU A 332 17.47 49.50 19.53
C LEU A 332 18.02 48.12 19.95
N SER A 333 17.35 47.44 20.88
CA SER A 333 17.79 46.13 21.37
C SER A 333 17.99 45.13 20.24
N ASN A 334 18.97 44.24 20.40
CA ASN A 334 19.17 43.11 19.51
C ASN A 334 18.01 42.13 19.69
N GLU A 335 17.06 42.13 18.76
CA GLU A 335 15.83 41.33 18.84
C GLU A 335 15.89 40.14 17.89
N GLY A 336 15.48 38.96 18.38
CA GLY A 336 15.49 37.69 17.64
C GLY A 336 16.33 36.62 18.34
N GLY A 337 16.57 35.51 17.65
CA GLY A 337 17.38 34.41 18.17
C GLY A 337 18.51 33.96 17.26
N ALA A 338 18.95 32.72 17.43
CA ALA A 338 20.17 32.23 16.79
C ALA A 338 20.04 32.07 15.26
N GLU A 339 18.83 31.91 14.73
CA GLU A 339 18.57 31.59 13.32
C GLU A 339 17.33 32.31 12.80
N ALA A 340 17.27 32.53 11.48
CA ALA A 340 16.04 32.86 10.77
C ALA A 340 15.46 31.57 10.16
N ARG A 341 14.27 31.15 10.60
CA ARG A 341 13.61 29.93 10.13
C ARG A 341 12.09 30.03 10.17
N PRO A 342 11.39 29.36 9.25
CA PRO A 342 9.95 29.18 9.36
C PRO A 342 9.60 28.09 10.38
N HIS A 343 8.32 28.00 10.71
CA HIS A 343 7.76 26.87 11.45
C HIS A 343 7.94 25.57 10.64
N ASN A 344 8.55 24.55 11.24
CA ASN A 344 8.99 23.38 10.49
C ASN A 344 8.99 22.07 11.28
N VAL A 345 8.92 20.94 10.57
CA VAL A 345 9.04 19.57 11.11
C VAL A 345 10.31 18.88 10.62
N ALA A 346 10.80 17.95 11.44
CA ALA A 346 12.05 17.25 11.22
C ALA A 346 11.85 15.83 10.64
N TYR A 347 12.13 15.58 9.34
CA TYR A 347 12.12 14.20 8.81
C TYR A 347 13.48 13.69 8.38
N PRO A 348 13.74 12.38 8.56
CA PRO A 348 14.95 11.74 8.09
C PRO A 348 15.17 11.95 6.59
N GLY A 349 16.39 12.34 6.22
CA GLY A 349 16.81 12.38 4.83
C GLY A 349 17.16 10.98 4.34
N ARG A 350 16.54 10.50 3.26
CA ARG A 350 16.82 9.18 2.69
C ARG A 350 17.05 9.30 1.18
N LEU A 351 18.09 8.65 0.68
CA LEU A 351 18.36 8.49 -0.74
C LEU A 351 18.04 7.04 -1.11
N LYS A 352 17.22 6.85 -2.14
CA LYS A 352 16.96 5.50 -2.68
C LYS A 352 18.22 5.02 -3.41
N LEU A 353 18.71 3.85 -3.04
CA LEU A 353 19.93 3.28 -3.64
C LEU A 353 19.67 2.12 -4.60
N ILE A 354 18.52 1.44 -4.49
CA ILE A 354 17.98 0.44 -5.45
C ILE A 354 16.46 0.46 -5.45
#